data_AF-A0A4R5YC12-F1
#
_entry.id   AF-A0A4R5YC12-F1
#
_cell.length_a   1.000
_cell.length_b   1.000
_cell.length_c   1.000
_cell.angle_alpha   90.00
_cell.angle_beta   90.00
_cell.angle_gamma   90.00
#
_symmetry.space_group_name_H-M   'P 1'
#
loop_
_entity.id
_entity.type
_entity.pdbx_description
1 polymer ?
#
loop_
_entity_poly.entity_id
_entity_poly.type
_entity_poly.pdbx_seq_one_letter_code
_entity_poly.pdbx_strand_id
1 'polypeptide(L)'
;MTRPSVHQLVDEAAAWAPEDWWRLELRSFREAAATQRELALLAPREVATSEYRSITAASCLQGLAYIVSFAAPVTAAAAMIRWSLSGTAYDFPLGFAGILTLIALIVTVWSEIQERRHPRAASRSAVRTIAFLHIVPGLVTIAIALGAGERQIIDAGWWWLAVVGVDVLVYVVLTFLALRRTRGPQNPHENVQQSIREIPDAVVRDILSARDAAIARLLDRSLIDAATAARATATRAGELGLTMAPEVGSDYYRPADEERH
;
A
#
# COMPACT_ATOMS: atom_id res chain seq x y z
N MET A 1 13.34 4.93 -23.48
CA MET A 1 13.92 3.60 -23.15
C MET A 1 12.82 2.56 -23.28
N THR A 2 12.93 1.65 -24.24
CA THR A 2 12.06 0.49 -24.39
C THR A 2 12.25 -0.42 -23.18
N ARG A 3 11.16 -0.75 -22.47
CA ARG A 3 11.23 -1.59 -21.27
C ARG A 3 11.42 -3.06 -21.67
N PRO A 4 12.28 -3.82 -20.97
CA PRO A 4 12.55 -5.21 -21.32
C PRO A 4 11.27 -6.06 -21.39
N SER A 5 11.15 -6.89 -22.42
CA SER A 5 10.02 -7.82 -22.60
C SER A 5 10.27 -9.15 -21.89
N VAL A 6 9.21 -9.96 -21.77
CA VAL A 6 9.31 -11.36 -21.31
C VAL A 6 10.24 -12.16 -22.23
N HIS A 7 10.15 -11.96 -23.55
CA HIS A 7 11.00 -12.66 -24.51
C HIS A 7 12.48 -12.25 -24.38
N GLN A 8 12.77 -10.99 -24.10
CA GLN A 8 14.15 -10.54 -23.84
C GLN A 8 14.74 -11.18 -22.58
N LEU A 9 13.94 -11.38 -21.52
CA LEU A 9 14.40 -12.10 -20.32
C LEU A 9 14.87 -13.51 -20.67
N VAL A 10 14.04 -14.22 -21.45
CA VAL A 10 14.36 -15.59 -21.87
C VAL A 10 15.57 -15.57 -22.78
N ASP A 11 15.59 -14.74 -23.83
CA ASP A 11 16.61 -14.74 -24.88
C ASP A 11 18.02 -14.43 -24.37
N GLU A 12 18.16 -13.52 -23.41
CA GLU A 12 19.45 -13.11 -22.86
C GLU A 12 19.98 -14.06 -21.77
N ALA A 13 19.14 -14.96 -21.25
CA ALA A 13 19.54 -15.89 -20.18
C ALA A 13 20.50 -16.98 -20.70
N ALA A 14 21.64 -17.13 -20.03
CA ALA A 14 22.59 -18.23 -20.25
C ALA A 14 22.32 -19.43 -19.32
N ALA A 15 21.71 -19.17 -18.16
CA ALA A 15 21.24 -20.14 -17.18
C ALA A 15 19.93 -19.58 -16.59
N TRP A 16 19.08 -20.45 -16.02
CA TRP A 16 17.84 -20.05 -15.38
C TRP A 16 17.93 -20.21 -13.87
N ALA A 17 17.97 -19.08 -13.16
CA ALA A 17 18.09 -19.04 -11.71
C ALA A 17 16.70 -18.91 -11.03
N PRO A 18 16.58 -19.21 -9.73
CA PRO A 18 15.31 -19.05 -8.99
C PRO A 18 14.69 -17.64 -9.12
N GLU A 19 15.52 -16.59 -9.09
CA GLU A 19 15.09 -15.20 -9.22
C GLU A 19 14.46 -14.88 -10.59
N ASP A 20 14.80 -15.64 -11.63
CA ASP A 20 14.27 -15.42 -12.98
C ASP A 20 12.79 -15.81 -13.09
N TRP A 21 12.30 -16.72 -12.23
CA TRP A 21 10.86 -16.99 -12.11
C TRP A 21 10.07 -15.78 -11.63
N TRP A 22 10.62 -15.06 -10.63
CA TRP A 22 10.04 -13.81 -10.13
C TRP A 22 10.09 -12.70 -11.18
N ARG A 23 11.20 -12.58 -11.92
CA ARG A 23 11.31 -11.61 -13.03
C ARG A 23 10.31 -11.91 -14.13
N LEU A 24 10.17 -13.17 -14.52
CA LEU A 24 9.22 -13.61 -15.55
C LEU A 24 7.79 -13.23 -15.16
N GLU A 25 7.40 -13.50 -13.92
CA GLU A 25 6.08 -13.15 -13.40
C GLU A 25 5.85 -11.63 -13.37
N LEU A 26 6.77 -10.86 -12.78
CA LEU A 26 6.65 -9.40 -12.72
C LEU A 26 6.59 -8.75 -14.10
N ARG A 27 7.34 -9.27 -15.09
CA ARG A 27 7.27 -8.77 -16.48
C ARG A 27 5.96 -9.15 -17.16
N SER A 28 5.38 -10.30 -16.82
CA SER A 28 4.10 -10.75 -17.37
C SER A 28 2.96 -9.81 -16.95
N PHE A 29 3.00 -9.24 -15.74
CA PHE A 29 2.00 -8.29 -15.24
C PHE A 29 2.36 -6.80 -15.44
N ARG A 30 3.33 -6.47 -16.29
CA ARG A 30 3.84 -5.10 -16.46
C ARG A 30 2.76 -4.07 -16.83
N GLU A 31 1.74 -4.47 -17.57
CA GLU A 31 0.64 -3.60 -17.99
C GLU A 31 -0.47 -3.50 -16.95
N ALA A 32 -0.46 -4.39 -15.95
CA ALA A 32 -1.36 -4.40 -14.81
C ALA A 32 -0.65 -3.85 -13.56
N ALA A 33 -0.46 -2.53 -13.51
CA ALA A 33 0.35 -1.86 -12.49
C ALA A 33 -0.03 -2.22 -11.04
N ALA A 34 -1.32 -2.38 -10.74
CA ALA A 34 -1.79 -2.78 -9.42
C ALA A 34 -1.29 -4.19 -9.03
N THR A 35 -1.39 -5.16 -9.94
CA THR A 35 -0.93 -6.53 -9.74
C THR A 35 0.59 -6.61 -9.69
N GLN A 36 1.28 -5.88 -10.56
CA GLN A 36 2.73 -5.82 -10.55
C GLN A 36 3.26 -5.27 -9.22
N ARG A 37 2.58 -4.27 -8.64
CA ARG A 37 2.90 -3.73 -7.32
C ARG A 37 2.76 -4.78 -6.22
N GLU A 38 1.64 -5.50 -6.15
CA GLU A 38 1.43 -6.52 -5.12
C GLU A 38 2.43 -7.67 -5.27
N LEU A 39 2.74 -8.10 -6.51
CA LEU A 39 3.79 -9.09 -6.79
C LEU A 39 5.17 -8.60 -6.35
N ALA A 40 5.49 -7.32 -6.57
CA ALA A 40 6.78 -6.76 -6.21
C ALA A 40 7.02 -6.74 -4.69
N LEU A 41 5.95 -6.74 -3.88
CA LEU A 41 6.06 -6.87 -2.42
C LEU A 41 6.42 -8.30 -1.97
N LEU A 42 6.09 -9.30 -2.77
CA LEU A 42 6.40 -10.71 -2.52
C LEU A 42 7.73 -11.15 -3.13
N ALA A 43 8.19 -10.47 -4.18
CA ALA A 43 9.43 -10.79 -4.86
C ALA A 43 10.69 -10.44 -4.04
N PRO A 44 11.83 -11.10 -4.28
CA PRO A 44 13.12 -10.67 -3.73
C PRO A 44 13.41 -9.21 -4.07
N ARG A 45 14.04 -8.49 -3.13
CA ARG A 45 14.22 -7.03 -3.20
C ARG A 45 14.96 -6.60 -4.46
N GLU A 46 15.96 -7.35 -4.87
CA GLU A 46 16.79 -7.11 -6.05
C GLU A 46 15.96 -7.23 -7.34
N VAL A 47 15.03 -8.19 -7.37
CA VAL A 47 14.10 -8.40 -8.49
C VAL A 47 13.02 -7.32 -8.51
N ALA A 48 12.42 -7.03 -7.36
CA ALA A 48 11.42 -5.98 -7.24
C ALA A 48 11.95 -4.61 -7.71
N THR A 49 13.15 -4.22 -7.27
CA THR A 49 13.75 -2.91 -7.62
C THR A 49 14.21 -2.81 -9.08
N SER A 50 14.54 -3.93 -9.72
CA SER A 50 14.93 -3.97 -11.14
C SER A 50 13.71 -3.95 -12.07
N GLU A 51 12.66 -4.70 -11.74
CA GLU A 51 11.50 -4.89 -12.61
C GLU A 51 10.36 -3.88 -12.35
N TYR A 52 10.13 -3.50 -11.09
CA TYR A 52 9.10 -2.55 -10.70
C TYR A 52 9.67 -1.13 -10.54
N ARG A 53 9.73 -0.38 -11.64
CA ARG A 53 10.20 1.02 -11.68
C ARG A 53 9.10 2.05 -12.00
N SER A 54 7.83 1.66 -11.98
CA SER A 54 6.75 2.54 -12.39
C SER A 54 6.45 3.60 -11.33
N ILE A 55 7.17 4.72 -11.40
CA ILE A 55 6.74 5.98 -10.78
C ILE A 55 5.80 6.67 -11.78
N THR A 56 4.52 6.76 -11.43
CA THR A 56 3.52 7.56 -12.16
C THR A 56 3.24 8.85 -11.40
N ALA A 57 2.79 9.89 -12.10
CA ALA A 57 2.36 11.14 -11.47
C ALA A 57 1.25 10.88 -10.42
N ALA A 58 0.33 9.96 -10.72
CA ALA A 58 -0.71 9.51 -9.80
C ALA A 58 -0.12 8.87 -8.52
N SER A 59 0.87 7.99 -8.65
CA SER A 59 1.54 7.40 -7.48
C SER A 59 2.34 8.41 -6.67
N CYS A 60 2.93 9.43 -7.31
CA CYS A 60 3.59 10.53 -6.59
C CYS A 60 2.58 11.37 -5.80
N LEU A 61 1.47 11.74 -6.43
CA LEU A 61 0.41 12.51 -5.77
C LEU A 61 -0.20 11.73 -4.60
N GLN A 62 -0.43 10.42 -4.79
CA GLN A 62 -0.90 9.54 -3.73
C GLN A 62 0.12 9.42 -2.58
N GLY A 63 1.42 9.31 -2.90
CA GLY A 63 2.48 9.33 -1.90
C GLY A 63 2.50 10.64 -1.10
N LEU A 64 2.37 11.79 -1.76
CA LEU A 64 2.26 13.09 -1.10
C LEU A 64 0.99 13.18 -0.24
N ALA A 65 -0.16 12.71 -0.73
CA ALA A 65 -1.39 12.69 0.03
C ALA A 65 -1.25 11.86 1.31
N TYR A 66 -0.60 10.70 1.24
CA TYR A 66 -0.29 9.93 2.44
C TYR A 66 0.63 10.70 3.39
N ILE A 67 1.75 11.25 2.91
CA ILE A 67 2.67 12.04 3.75
C ILE A 67 1.91 13.17 4.47
N VAL A 68 1.03 13.88 3.75
CA VAL A 68 0.18 14.93 4.33
C VAL A 68 -0.76 14.35 5.38
N SER A 69 -1.44 13.23 5.11
CA SER A 69 -2.31 12.58 6.11
C SER A 69 -1.55 12.21 7.39
N PHE A 70 -0.29 11.76 7.27
CA PHE A 70 0.56 11.41 8.41
C PHE A 70 1.07 12.65 9.17
N ALA A 71 1.54 13.67 8.44
CA ALA A 71 2.21 14.82 9.03
C ALA A 71 1.22 15.87 9.55
N ALA A 72 0.09 16.07 8.88
CA ALA A 72 -0.83 17.16 9.17
C ALA A 72 -1.38 17.15 10.61
N PRO A 73 -1.89 16.04 11.17
CA PRO A 73 -2.37 16.01 12.56
C PRO A 73 -1.25 16.28 13.56
N VAL A 74 -0.04 15.76 13.30
CA VAL A 74 1.12 15.95 14.16
C VAL A 74 1.59 17.40 14.14
N THR A 75 1.67 18.01 12.94
CA THR A 75 2.03 19.42 12.78
C THR A 75 0.99 20.35 13.43
N ALA A 76 -0.30 20.03 13.28
CA ALA A 76 -1.38 20.75 13.94
C ALA A 76 -1.23 20.73 15.47
N ALA A 77 -1.05 19.55 16.07
CA ALA A 77 -0.85 19.44 17.51
C ALA A 77 0.44 20.09 17.98
N ALA A 78 1.54 19.99 17.23
CA ALA A 78 2.80 20.65 17.54
C ALA A 78 2.65 22.18 17.58
N ALA A 79 1.88 22.76 16.65
CA ALA A 79 1.58 24.20 16.66
C ALA A 79 0.79 24.60 17.92
N MET A 80 -0.20 23.81 18.31
CA MET A 80 -0.99 24.03 19.54
C MET A 80 -0.13 23.90 20.81
N ILE A 81 0.72 22.88 20.90
CA ILE A 81 1.66 22.69 22.00
C ILE A 81 2.61 23.89 22.08
N ARG A 82 3.23 24.27 20.95
CA ARG A 82 4.15 25.41 20.90
C ARG A 82 3.48 26.69 21.40
N TRP A 83 2.24 26.94 20.98
CA TRP A 83 1.45 28.08 21.47
C TRP A 83 1.21 27.98 22.99
N SER A 84 0.79 26.83 23.49
CA SER A 84 0.54 26.64 24.93
C SER A 84 1.78 26.86 25.80
N LEU A 85 2.96 26.55 25.29
CA LEU A 85 4.25 26.72 26.00
C LEU A 85 4.85 28.13 25.85
N SER A 86 4.58 28.79 24.72
CA SER A 86 5.15 30.11 24.39
C SER A 86 4.21 31.27 24.78
N GLY A 87 3.01 30.98 25.27
CA GLY A 87 1.98 31.96 25.59
C GLY A 87 1.48 32.72 24.36
N THR A 88 1.08 33.98 24.55
CA THR A 88 0.47 34.84 23.52
C THR A 88 1.48 35.46 22.55
N ALA A 89 2.72 34.97 22.49
CA ALA A 89 3.72 35.44 21.53
C ALA A 89 3.32 35.16 20.07
N TYR A 90 2.35 34.27 19.86
CA TYR A 90 1.80 33.90 18.56
C TYR A 90 0.28 33.85 18.64
N ASP A 91 -0.38 34.04 17.50
CA ASP A 91 -1.82 33.86 17.38
C ASP A 91 -2.24 32.41 17.71
N PHE A 92 -3.43 32.25 18.27
CA PHE A 92 -3.97 30.96 18.64
C PHE A 92 -4.21 30.09 17.38
N PRO A 93 -3.45 28.99 17.19
CA PRO A 93 -3.33 28.34 15.88
C PRO A 93 -4.46 27.33 15.58
N LEU A 94 -5.64 27.49 16.18
CA LEU A 94 -6.75 26.54 16.03
C LEU A 94 -7.28 26.48 14.59
N GLY A 95 -7.34 27.61 13.89
CA GLY A 95 -7.72 27.62 12.47
C GLY A 95 -6.74 26.86 11.59
N PHE A 96 -5.44 27.06 11.83
CA PHE A 96 -4.38 26.31 11.13
C PHE A 96 -4.47 24.81 11.41
N ALA A 97 -4.65 24.42 12.68
CA ALA A 97 -4.84 23.04 13.07
C ALA A 97 -6.07 22.41 12.39
N GLY A 98 -7.21 23.12 12.43
CA GLY A 98 -8.45 22.66 11.80
C GLY A 98 -8.34 22.48 10.28
N ILE A 99 -7.65 23.38 9.58
CA ILE A 99 -7.42 23.27 8.12
C ILE A 99 -6.58 22.04 7.80
N LEU A 100 -5.47 21.82 8.52
CA LEU A 100 -4.62 20.65 8.34
C LEU A 100 -5.39 19.35 8.58
N THR A 101 -6.19 19.30 9.66
CA THR A 101 -7.04 18.15 9.95
C THR A 101 -8.11 17.95 8.88
N LEU A 102 -8.71 19.01 8.34
CA LEU A 102 -9.67 18.91 7.25
C LEU A 102 -9.05 18.29 5.98
N ILE A 103 -7.85 18.74 5.61
CA ILE A 103 -7.12 18.19 4.45
C ILE A 103 -6.84 16.71 4.67
N ALA A 104 -6.36 16.33 5.87
CA ALA A 104 -6.11 14.95 6.21
C ALA A 104 -7.40 14.11 6.12
N LEU A 105 -8.51 14.60 6.66
CA LEU A 105 -9.81 13.92 6.62
C LEU A 105 -10.31 13.71 5.18
N ILE A 106 -10.11 14.67 4.27
CA ILE A 106 -10.44 14.50 2.84
C ILE A 106 -9.62 13.35 2.22
N VAL A 107 -8.32 13.27 2.54
CA VAL A 107 -7.45 12.17 2.09
C VAL A 107 -7.93 10.83 2.67
N THR A 108 -8.34 10.80 3.95
CA THR A 108 -8.90 9.62 4.60
C THR A 108 -10.17 9.14 3.89
N VAL A 109 -11.13 10.04 3.63
CA VAL A 109 -12.37 9.71 2.94
C VAL A 109 -12.09 9.15 1.54
N TRP A 110 -11.19 9.79 0.79
CA TRP A 110 -10.76 9.28 -0.51
C TRP A 110 -10.14 7.89 -0.41
N SER A 111 -9.25 7.68 0.56
CA SER A 111 -8.58 6.39 0.78
C SER A 111 -9.56 5.29 1.16
N GLU A 112 -10.52 5.57 2.04
CA GLU A 112 -11.60 4.64 2.43
C GLU A 112 -12.51 4.28 1.26
N ILE A 113 -12.81 5.23 0.37
CA ILE A 113 -13.56 4.95 -0.87
C ILE A 113 -12.76 3.99 -1.76
N GLN A 114 -11.46 4.23 -1.92
CA GLN A 114 -10.60 3.36 -2.71
C GLN A 114 -10.46 1.97 -2.10
N GLU A 115 -10.30 1.88 -0.78
CA GLU A 115 -10.19 0.61 -0.06
C GLU A 115 -11.48 -0.22 -0.12
N ARG A 116 -12.65 0.43 -0.19
CA ARG A 116 -13.92 -0.25 -0.43
C ARG A 116 -14.07 -0.75 -1.87
N ARG A 117 -13.53 -0.03 -2.85
CA ARG A 117 -13.56 -0.43 -4.27
C ARG A 117 -12.54 -1.51 -4.59
N HIS A 118 -11.35 -1.40 -4.00
CA HIS A 118 -10.19 -2.26 -4.22
C HIS A 118 -9.69 -2.76 -2.86
N PRO A 119 -10.39 -3.73 -2.24
CA PRO A 119 -10.02 -4.21 -0.92
C PRO A 119 -8.63 -4.87 -0.97
N ARG A 120 -7.79 -4.51 0.00
CA ARG A 120 -6.45 -5.07 0.20
C ARG A 120 -6.25 -5.34 1.69
N ALA A 121 -5.52 -6.39 2.02
CA ALA A 121 -5.00 -6.67 3.33
C ALA A 121 -4.00 -5.58 3.71
N ALA A 122 -4.21 -5.00 4.88
CA ALA A 122 -3.27 -4.08 5.53
C ALA A 122 -2.83 -4.69 6.86
N SER A 123 -1.56 -4.49 7.23
CA SER A 123 -1.08 -4.98 8.52
C SER A 123 -1.81 -4.29 9.67
N ARG A 124 -2.18 -5.04 10.71
CA ARG A 124 -2.86 -4.50 11.89
C ARG A 124 -2.03 -3.40 12.57
N SER A 125 -0.71 -3.52 12.54
CA SER A 125 0.21 -2.50 13.04
C SER A 125 0.11 -1.20 12.26
N ALA A 126 0.07 -1.24 10.92
CA ALA A 126 -0.08 -0.04 10.09
C ALA A 126 -1.42 0.67 10.36
N VAL A 127 -2.52 -0.08 10.42
CA VAL A 127 -3.86 0.49 10.73
C VAL A 127 -3.86 1.18 12.09
N ARG A 128 -3.29 0.53 13.12
CA ARG A 128 -3.17 1.10 14.47
C ARG A 128 -2.30 2.36 14.48
N THR A 129 -1.13 2.31 13.84
CA THR A 129 -0.22 3.46 13.78
C THR A 129 -0.89 4.66 13.15
N ILE A 130 -1.59 4.47 12.02
CA ILE A 130 -2.35 5.54 11.36
C ILE A 130 -3.43 6.09 12.31
N ALA A 131 -4.21 5.23 12.96
CA ALA A 131 -5.26 5.68 13.87
C ALA A 131 -4.70 6.51 15.05
N PHE A 132 -3.60 6.06 15.67
CA PHE A 132 -2.99 6.80 16.78
C PHE A 132 -2.44 8.16 16.35
N LEU A 133 -1.93 8.27 15.13
CA LEU A 133 -1.43 9.54 14.58
C LEU A 133 -2.51 10.59 14.34
N HIS A 134 -3.77 10.20 14.28
CA HIS A 134 -4.89 11.14 14.24
C HIS A 134 -5.51 11.35 15.62
N ILE A 135 -5.77 10.26 16.34
CA ILE A 135 -6.45 10.29 17.64
C ILE A 135 -5.63 11.07 18.68
N VAL A 136 -4.35 10.74 18.86
CA VAL A 136 -3.54 11.36 19.93
C VAL A 136 -3.30 12.85 19.66
N PRO A 137 -2.82 13.27 18.47
CA PRO A 137 -2.66 14.69 18.17
C PRO A 137 -3.98 15.48 18.17
N GLY A 138 -5.07 14.86 17.72
CA GLY A 138 -6.41 15.47 17.77
C GLY A 138 -6.90 15.70 19.20
N LEU A 139 -6.76 14.71 20.09
CA LEU A 139 -7.10 14.85 21.51
C LEU A 139 -6.26 15.92 22.21
N VAL A 140 -4.95 15.99 21.91
CA VAL A 140 -4.06 17.04 22.43
C VAL A 140 -4.54 18.42 21.97
N THR A 141 -4.88 18.57 20.69
CA THR A 141 -5.40 19.82 20.12
C THR A 141 -6.69 20.25 20.80
N ILE A 142 -7.64 19.31 21.00
CA ILE A 142 -8.91 19.57 21.69
C ILE A 142 -8.66 19.99 23.15
N ALA A 143 -7.78 19.28 23.86
CA ALA A 143 -7.48 19.58 25.26
C ALA A 143 -6.87 20.98 25.43
N ILE A 144 -5.92 21.35 24.57
CA ILE A 144 -5.31 22.70 24.59
C ILE A 144 -6.36 23.75 24.24
N ALA A 145 -7.19 23.52 23.23
CA ALA A 145 -8.20 24.49 22.81
C ALA A 145 -9.26 24.75 23.87
N LEU A 146 -9.78 23.69 24.49
CA LEU A 146 -10.75 23.82 25.59
C LEU A 146 -10.10 24.41 26.85
N GLY A 147 -8.85 24.07 27.15
CA GLY A 147 -8.09 24.63 28.27
C GLY A 147 -7.75 26.11 28.12
N ALA A 148 -7.59 26.61 26.89
CA ALA A 148 -7.39 28.02 26.59
C ALA A 148 -8.63 28.88 26.90
N GLY A 149 -9.82 28.27 26.93
CA GLY A 149 -11.09 28.90 27.26
C GLY A 149 -11.73 29.68 26.10
N GLU A 150 -13.02 29.98 26.24
CA GLU A 150 -13.88 30.53 25.17
C GLU A 150 -13.35 31.85 24.57
N ARG A 151 -12.65 32.67 25.37
CA ARG A 151 -12.12 33.96 24.92
C ARG A 151 -11.07 33.85 23.81
N GLN A 152 -10.42 32.68 23.68
CA GLN A 152 -9.46 32.41 22.61
C GLN A 152 -10.13 31.78 21.38
N ILE A 153 -11.34 31.22 21.54
CA ILE A 153 -12.11 30.59 20.47
C ILE A 153 -13.02 31.65 19.84
N ILE A 154 -12.41 32.53 19.05
CA ILE A 154 -13.09 33.63 18.37
C ILE A 154 -13.53 33.18 16.96
N ASP A 155 -14.55 33.84 16.40
CA ASP A 155 -15.05 33.63 15.04
C ASP A 155 -15.39 32.16 14.74
N ALA A 156 -14.76 31.59 13.70
CA ALA A 156 -14.96 30.22 13.26
C ALA A 156 -14.19 29.17 14.10
N GLY A 157 -13.59 29.55 15.23
CA GLY A 157 -12.80 28.64 16.07
C GLY A 157 -13.55 27.37 16.49
N TRP A 158 -14.85 27.49 16.80
CA TRP A 158 -15.69 26.33 17.14
C TRP A 158 -15.89 25.36 15.98
N TRP A 159 -15.96 25.86 14.74
CA TRP A 159 -16.01 24.99 13.55
C TRP A 159 -14.73 24.20 13.38
N TRP A 160 -13.57 24.84 13.58
CA TRP A 160 -12.29 24.16 13.50
C TRP A 160 -12.10 23.13 14.61
N LEU A 161 -12.54 23.43 15.83
CA LEU A 161 -12.55 22.45 16.92
C LEU A 161 -13.47 21.26 16.60
N ALA A 162 -14.64 21.50 16.00
CA ALA A 162 -15.56 20.44 15.56
C ALA A 162 -14.93 19.54 14.49
N VAL A 163 -14.21 20.12 13.51
CA VAL A 163 -13.45 19.36 12.50
C VAL A 163 -12.45 18.41 13.15
N VAL A 164 -11.68 18.90 14.13
CA VAL A 164 -10.71 18.05 14.88
C VAL A 164 -11.44 16.94 15.64
N GLY A 165 -12.57 17.25 16.28
CA GLY A 165 -13.39 16.25 16.95
C GLY A 165 -13.93 15.17 16.01
N VAL A 166 -14.38 15.55 14.80
CA VAL A 166 -14.85 14.61 13.77
C VAL A 166 -13.72 13.70 13.30
N ASP A 167 -12.51 14.22 13.08
CA ASP A 167 -11.36 13.41 12.69
C ASP A 167 -11.03 12.35 13.75
N VAL A 168 -10.94 12.75 15.03
CA VAL A 168 -10.73 11.80 16.14
C VAL A 168 -11.83 10.73 16.15
N LEU A 169 -13.09 11.13 16.02
CA LEU A 169 -14.22 10.19 16.00
C LEU A 169 -14.13 9.22 14.82
N VAL A 170 -13.82 9.71 13.62
CA VAL A 170 -13.66 8.89 12.42
C VAL A 170 -12.59 7.83 12.63
N TYR A 171 -11.41 8.20 13.14
CA TYR A 171 -10.34 7.23 13.38
C TYR A 171 -10.61 6.24 14.51
N VAL A 172 -11.34 6.66 15.55
CA VAL A 172 -11.87 5.73 16.57
C VAL A 172 -12.79 4.70 15.91
N VAL A 173 -13.76 5.15 15.10
CA VAL A 173 -14.70 4.27 14.39
C VAL A 173 -13.96 3.32 13.43
N LEU A 174 -13.02 3.84 12.63
CA LEU A 174 -12.23 3.03 11.70
C LEU A 174 -11.42 1.96 12.41
N THR A 175 -10.85 2.27 13.58
CA THR A 175 -10.13 1.29 14.41
C THR A 175 -11.05 0.14 14.82
N PHE A 176 -12.28 0.44 15.28
CA PHE A 176 -13.26 -0.59 15.63
C PHE A 176 -13.75 -1.39 14.41
N LEU A 177 -13.96 -0.74 13.26
CA LEU A 177 -14.36 -1.41 12.03
C LEU A 177 -13.27 -2.34 11.52
N ALA A 178 -12.01 -1.93 11.57
CA ALA A 178 -10.87 -2.76 11.18
C ALA A 178 -10.77 -4.04 12.03
N LEU A 179 -11.03 -3.95 13.35
CA LEU A 179 -11.07 -5.12 14.23
C LEU A 179 -12.20 -6.09 13.91
N ARG A 180 -13.29 -5.62 13.28
CA ARG A 180 -14.47 -6.42 12.92
C ARG A 180 -14.44 -6.93 11.48
N ARG A 181 -13.41 -6.60 10.70
CA ARG A 181 -13.35 -6.94 9.28
C ARG A 181 -13.10 -8.44 9.11
N THR A 182 -14.14 -9.18 8.73
CA THR A 182 -14.09 -10.63 8.48
C THR A 182 -14.16 -10.97 6.98
N ARG A 183 -14.24 -9.97 6.09
CA ARG A 183 -14.40 -10.14 4.65
C ARG A 183 -13.36 -9.32 3.87
N GLY A 184 -12.84 -9.90 2.79
CA GLY A 184 -11.78 -9.34 1.95
C GLY A 184 -10.42 -9.99 2.19
N PRO A 185 -9.38 -9.62 1.41
CA PRO A 185 -8.04 -10.16 1.55
C PRO A 185 -7.51 -10.01 2.98
N GLN A 186 -6.94 -11.07 3.52
CA GLN A 186 -6.38 -11.15 4.88
C GLN A 186 -4.85 -11.10 4.88
N ASN A 187 -4.23 -11.55 3.79
CA ASN A 187 -2.79 -11.62 3.66
C ASN A 187 -2.31 -11.07 2.29
N PRO A 188 -1.01 -10.81 2.14
CA PRO A 188 -0.42 -10.30 0.89
C PRO A 188 -0.62 -11.21 -0.33
N HIS A 189 -0.68 -12.53 -0.14
CA HIS A 189 -0.94 -13.46 -1.24
C HIS A 189 -2.36 -13.26 -1.78
N GLU A 190 -3.33 -13.08 -0.89
CA GLU A 190 -4.70 -12.73 -1.27
C GLU A 190 -4.80 -11.36 -1.94
N ASN A 191 -3.91 -10.41 -1.64
CA ASN A 191 -3.84 -9.13 -2.38
C ASN A 191 -3.49 -9.32 -3.84
N VAL A 192 -2.50 -10.18 -4.14
CA VAL A 192 -2.15 -10.53 -5.52
C VAL A 192 -3.36 -11.13 -6.22
N GLN A 193 -4.00 -12.14 -5.62
CA GLN A 193 -5.17 -12.79 -6.21
C GLN A 193 -6.34 -11.83 -6.41
N GLN A 194 -6.60 -10.94 -5.45
CA GLN A 194 -7.63 -9.92 -5.58
C GLN A 194 -7.30 -8.92 -6.70
N SER A 195 -6.04 -8.51 -6.84
CA SER A 195 -5.63 -7.61 -7.91
C SER A 195 -5.76 -8.24 -9.30
N ILE A 196 -5.56 -9.56 -9.42
CA ILE A 196 -5.74 -10.30 -10.68
C ILE A 196 -7.21 -10.39 -11.06
N ARG A 197 -8.11 -10.57 -10.09
CA ARG A 197 -9.57 -10.56 -10.32
C ARG A 197 -10.10 -9.21 -10.82
N GLU A 198 -9.34 -8.14 -10.64
CA GLU A 198 -9.68 -6.79 -11.13
C GLU A 198 -9.23 -6.59 -12.60
N ILE A 199 -8.43 -7.50 -13.16
CA ILE A 199 -8.03 -7.49 -14.56
C ILE A 199 -9.11 -8.19 -15.41
N PRO A 200 -9.46 -7.67 -16.60
CA PRO A 200 -10.36 -8.38 -17.52
C PRO A 200 -9.84 -9.77 -17.89
N ASP A 201 -10.71 -10.79 -17.87
CA ASP A 201 -10.32 -12.19 -18.11
C ASP A 201 -9.57 -12.42 -19.43
N ALA A 202 -9.90 -11.64 -20.47
CA ALA A 202 -9.19 -11.70 -21.76
C ALA A 202 -7.71 -11.32 -21.60
N VAL A 203 -7.43 -10.24 -20.87
CA VAL A 203 -6.07 -9.77 -20.61
C VAL A 203 -5.31 -10.79 -19.75
N VAL A 204 -5.96 -11.39 -18.75
CA VAL A 204 -5.33 -12.46 -17.94
C VAL A 204 -4.97 -13.66 -18.81
N ARG A 205 -5.84 -14.08 -19.73
CA ARG A 205 -5.54 -15.17 -20.67
C ARG A 205 -4.36 -14.84 -21.58
N ASP A 206 -4.29 -13.62 -22.10
CA ASP A 206 -3.17 -13.19 -22.95
C ASP A 206 -1.85 -13.18 -22.17
N ILE A 207 -1.86 -12.71 -20.92
CA ILE A 207 -0.71 -12.74 -20.02
C ILE A 207 -0.23 -14.19 -19.79
N LEU A 208 -1.15 -15.10 -19.45
CA LEU A 208 -0.83 -16.51 -19.23
C LEU A 208 -0.31 -17.18 -20.50
N SER A 209 -0.92 -16.90 -21.66
CA SER A 209 -0.46 -17.42 -22.95
C SER A 209 0.96 -16.95 -23.27
N ALA A 210 1.29 -15.68 -23.01
CA ALA A 210 2.63 -15.15 -23.23
C ALA A 210 3.65 -15.76 -22.26
N ARG A 211 3.27 -15.97 -20.99
CA ARG A 211 4.08 -16.66 -19.98
C ARG A 211 4.37 -18.11 -20.42
N ASP A 212 3.35 -18.84 -20.82
CA ASP A 212 3.48 -20.25 -21.18
C ASP A 212 4.33 -20.42 -22.46
N ALA A 213 4.21 -19.51 -23.42
CA ALA A 213 5.11 -19.45 -24.59
C ALA A 213 6.57 -19.16 -24.19
N ALA A 214 6.79 -18.32 -23.18
CA ALA A 214 8.13 -18.07 -22.64
C ALA A 214 8.71 -19.31 -21.95
N ILE A 215 7.90 -20.03 -21.17
CA ILE A 215 8.29 -21.29 -20.53
C ILE A 215 8.63 -22.37 -21.57
N ALA A 216 7.83 -22.50 -22.64
CA ALA A 216 8.14 -23.40 -23.74
C ALA A 216 9.51 -23.08 -24.37
N ARG A 217 9.82 -21.80 -24.56
CA ARG A 217 11.11 -21.37 -25.09
C ARG A 217 12.28 -21.64 -24.13
N LEU A 218 12.06 -21.62 -22.82
CA LEU A 218 13.08 -22.05 -21.84
C LEU A 218 13.39 -23.55 -21.97
N LEU A 219 12.35 -24.37 -22.19
CA LEU A 219 12.49 -25.81 -22.42
C LEU A 219 13.23 -26.09 -23.74
N ASP A 220 12.86 -25.42 -24.83
CA ASP A 220 13.52 -25.59 -26.14
C ASP A 220 15.01 -25.25 -26.11
N ARG A 221 15.39 -24.32 -25.22
CA ARG A 221 16.78 -23.91 -24.99
C ARG A 221 17.52 -24.75 -23.96
N SER A 222 16.88 -25.80 -23.44
CA SER A 222 17.43 -26.67 -22.38
C SER A 222 17.85 -25.90 -21.12
N LEU A 223 17.22 -24.76 -20.84
CA LEU A 223 17.45 -23.98 -19.61
C LEU A 223 16.67 -24.55 -18.42
N ILE A 224 15.61 -25.30 -18.70
CA ILE A 224 14.80 -26.05 -17.72
C ILE A 224 14.45 -27.42 -18.30
N ASP A 225 14.10 -28.38 -17.43
CA ASP A 225 13.63 -29.69 -17.86
C ASP A 225 12.10 -29.73 -18.09
N ALA A 226 11.62 -30.79 -18.73
CA ALA A 226 10.20 -30.95 -19.06
C ALA A 226 9.30 -31.00 -17.81
N ALA A 227 9.80 -31.58 -16.71
CA ALA A 227 9.08 -31.63 -15.45
C ALA A 227 8.89 -30.23 -14.85
N THR A 228 9.94 -29.40 -14.85
CA THR A 228 9.90 -28.01 -14.38
C THR A 228 8.99 -27.17 -15.27
N ALA A 229 9.07 -27.34 -16.60
CA ALA A 229 8.18 -26.65 -17.53
C ALA A 229 6.70 -26.99 -17.27
N ALA A 230 6.36 -28.27 -17.09
CA ALA A 230 5.00 -28.70 -16.79
C ALA A 230 4.49 -28.18 -15.44
N ARG A 231 5.34 -28.13 -14.41
CA ARG A 231 4.98 -27.51 -13.13
C ARG A 231 4.74 -26.01 -13.29
N ALA A 232 5.62 -25.31 -14.01
CA ALA A 232 5.54 -23.87 -14.20
C ALA A 232 4.27 -23.45 -14.96
N THR A 233 3.89 -24.17 -16.03
CA THR A 233 2.65 -23.88 -16.78
C THR A 233 1.38 -24.18 -15.99
N ALA A 234 1.43 -25.14 -15.06
CA ALA A 234 0.31 -25.45 -14.17
C ALA A 234 0.05 -24.38 -13.09
N THR A 235 0.98 -23.44 -12.88
CA THR A 235 0.82 -22.37 -11.88
C THR A 235 -0.29 -21.39 -12.28
N ARG A 236 -1.06 -20.94 -11.29
CA ARG A 236 -2.07 -19.90 -11.50
C ARG A 236 -1.41 -18.55 -11.79
N ALA A 237 -2.20 -17.63 -12.33
CA ALA A 237 -1.81 -16.24 -12.44
C ALA A 237 -1.37 -15.68 -11.06
N GLY A 238 -0.17 -15.09 -11.00
CA GLY A 238 0.37 -14.48 -9.77
C GLY A 238 0.96 -15.46 -8.76
N GLU A 239 1.14 -16.74 -9.12
CA GLU A 239 1.71 -17.77 -8.24
C GLU A 239 3.00 -18.41 -8.80
N LEU A 240 3.53 -17.93 -9.92
CA LEU A 240 4.69 -18.56 -10.58
C LEU A 240 5.95 -18.49 -9.70
N GLY A 241 6.37 -17.29 -9.29
CA GLY A 241 7.54 -17.09 -8.45
C GLY A 241 7.38 -17.76 -7.09
N LEU A 242 6.19 -17.65 -6.50
CA LEU A 242 5.84 -18.28 -5.23
C LEU A 242 5.92 -19.81 -5.27
N THR A 243 5.58 -20.43 -6.40
CA THR A 243 5.57 -21.90 -6.53
C THR A 243 6.93 -22.44 -6.98
N MET A 244 7.58 -21.74 -7.91
CA MET A 244 8.80 -22.23 -8.56
C MET A 244 10.08 -21.85 -7.81
N ALA A 245 10.04 -20.77 -7.02
CA ALA A 245 11.18 -20.25 -6.28
C ALA A 245 10.76 -19.62 -4.93
N PRO A 246 10.04 -20.37 -4.05
CA PRO A 246 9.60 -19.86 -2.74
C PRO A 246 10.76 -19.43 -1.84
N GLU A 247 11.92 -20.07 -1.97
CA GLU A 247 13.09 -19.87 -1.10
C GLU A 247 13.75 -18.50 -1.25
N VAL A 248 13.60 -17.85 -2.40
CA VAL A 248 14.12 -16.50 -2.68
C VAL A 248 13.04 -15.41 -2.55
N GLY A 249 11.83 -15.77 -2.11
CA GLY A 249 10.77 -14.79 -1.85
C GLY A 249 11.14 -13.74 -0.80
N SER A 250 10.40 -12.64 -0.78
CA SER A 250 10.59 -11.53 0.15
C SER A 250 10.61 -11.99 1.62
N ASP A 251 11.67 -11.62 2.34
CA ASP A 251 11.79 -11.83 3.79
C ASP A 251 10.67 -11.12 4.57
N TYR A 252 10.06 -10.08 3.99
CA TYR A 252 9.03 -9.27 4.64
C TYR A 252 7.71 -10.04 4.85
N TYR A 253 7.50 -11.15 4.12
CA TYR A 253 6.27 -11.93 4.15
C TYR A 253 6.52 -13.45 4.15
N ARG A 254 7.49 -13.92 4.94
CA ARG A 254 7.68 -15.37 5.11
C ARG A 254 6.47 -15.99 5.83
N PRO A 255 5.93 -17.13 5.33
CA PRO A 255 4.79 -17.84 5.95
C PRO A 255 4.99 -18.23 7.42
N ALA A 256 6.24 -18.30 7.89
CA ALA A 256 6.59 -18.73 9.24
C ALA A 256 6.07 -17.79 10.37
N ASP A 257 5.63 -16.58 10.03
CA ASP A 257 5.04 -15.65 11.01
C ASP A 257 3.51 -15.80 11.18
N GLU A 258 2.85 -16.66 10.38
CA GLU A 258 1.41 -16.93 10.51
C GLU A 258 1.08 -18.02 11.54
N GLU A 259 2.06 -18.82 12.00
CA GLU A 259 1.84 -19.89 13.00
C GLU A 259 2.00 -19.46 14.47
N ARG A 260 2.22 -18.18 14.76
CA ARG A 260 2.33 -17.68 16.14
C ARG A 260 1.25 -16.67 16.52
N HIS A 261 -0.02 -17.02 16.35
CA HIS A 261 -1.13 -16.37 17.07
C HIS A 261 -2.22 -17.35 17.48
#